data_AF-A0A0C9SQG5-F1
#
_entry.id   AF-A0A0C9SQG5-F1
#
_cell.length_a   1.000
_cell.length_b   1.000
_cell.length_c   1.000
_cell.angle_alpha   90.00
_cell.angle_beta   90.00
_cell.angle_gamma   90.00
#
_symmetry.space_group_name_H-M   'P 1'
#
loop_
_entity.id
_entity.type
_entity.pdbx_description
1 polymer ?
#
loop_
_entity_poly.entity_id
_entity_poly.type
_entity_poly.pdbx_seq_one_letter_code
_entity_poly.pdbx_strand_id
1 'polypeptide(L)'
;MSPIEIEHYLKRMDPSRFSRITAQVIGTWIDHSGPQPVWRASVLDRAACSNLPRAASATPGILSGHPDIIKMIIDDLKALRTVGVPLDTMCCCGVIIAHLKISCPAVFEHVVKDGSHFWCTEAWVKKFLSRNLNWTFC
;
A
#
# COMPACT_ATOMS: atom_id res chain seq x y z
N MET A 1 25.59 13.10 8.44
CA MET A 1 25.22 13.25 7.02
C MET A 1 24.23 14.39 6.92
N SER A 2 24.62 15.46 6.23
CA SER A 2 23.86 16.71 6.08
C SER A 2 22.80 16.59 4.97
N PRO A 3 21.76 17.44 4.96
CA PRO A 3 20.73 17.44 3.91
C PRO A 3 21.27 17.59 2.48
N ILE A 4 22.37 18.34 2.32
CA ILE A 4 23.03 18.56 1.03
C ILE A 4 23.71 17.28 0.55
N GLU A 5 24.42 16.58 1.45
CA GLU A 5 25.05 15.29 1.14
C GLU A 5 24.01 14.24 0.74
N ILE A 6 22.85 14.22 1.43
CA ILE A 6 21.73 13.34 1.10
C ILE A 6 21.16 13.66 -0.29
N GLU A 7 20.92 14.93 -0.60
CA GLU A 7 20.42 15.35 -1.91
C GLU A 7 21.36 14.89 -3.04
N HIS A 8 22.66 15.19 -2.90
CA HIS A 8 23.67 14.84 -3.91
C HIS A 8 23.75 13.32 -4.09
N TYR A 9 23.72 12.56 -3.00
CA TYR A 9 23.74 11.10 -3.05
C TYR A 9 22.51 10.55 -3.80
N LEU A 10 21.31 11.03 -3.46
CA LEU A 10 20.07 10.57 -4.08
C LEU A 10 20.01 10.91 -5.58
N LYS A 11 20.38 12.14 -5.96
CA LYS A 11 20.44 12.56 -7.37
C LYS A 11 21.50 11.80 -8.15
N ARG A 12 22.62 11.42 -7.53
CA ARG A 12 23.64 10.57 -8.17
C ARG A 12 23.14 9.13 -8.37
N MET A 13 22.36 8.62 -7.43
CA MET A 13 21.83 7.25 -7.47
C MET A 13 20.74 7.09 -8.54
N ASP A 14 19.79 8.02 -8.63
CA ASP A 14 18.75 8.04 -9.66
C ASP A 14 18.33 9.49 -9.96
N PRO A 15 18.99 10.14 -10.94
CA PRO A 15 18.72 11.54 -11.27
C PRO A 15 17.27 11.78 -11.71
N SER A 16 16.65 10.81 -12.36
CA SER A 16 15.29 10.93 -12.89
C SER A 16 14.27 10.99 -11.76
N ARG A 17 14.36 10.03 -10.82
CA ARG A 17 13.45 9.88 -9.68
C ARG A 17 13.64 10.98 -8.64
N PHE A 18 14.87 11.41 -8.41
CA PHE A 18 15.21 12.41 -7.38
C PHE A 18 15.45 13.82 -7.93
N SER A 19 15.13 14.08 -9.21
CA SER A 19 15.30 15.39 -9.86
C SER A 19 14.73 16.56 -9.05
N ARG A 20 13.59 16.33 -8.38
CA ARG A 20 12.84 17.35 -7.63
C ARG A 20 13.17 17.43 -6.14
N ILE A 21 13.97 16.51 -5.59
CA ILE A 21 14.32 16.57 -4.17
C ILE A 21 15.35 17.67 -3.93
N THR A 22 15.21 18.41 -2.84
CA THR A 22 16.14 19.48 -2.44
C THR A 22 16.56 19.30 -0.99
N ALA A 23 17.74 19.80 -0.65
CA ALA A 23 18.28 19.81 0.71
C ALA A 23 17.33 20.51 1.70
N GLN A 24 16.60 21.52 1.24
CA GLN A 24 15.57 22.18 2.04
C GLN A 24 14.45 21.22 2.41
N VAL A 25 13.92 20.47 1.43
CA VAL A 25 12.87 19.47 1.68
C VAL A 25 13.38 18.38 2.63
N ILE A 26 14.61 17.88 2.41
CA ILE A 26 15.23 16.89 3.30
C ILE A 26 15.40 17.46 4.72
N GLY A 27 15.80 18.73 4.85
CA GLY A 27 15.92 19.41 6.14
C GLY A 27 14.60 19.47 6.89
N THR A 28 13.45 19.62 6.20
CA THR A 28 12.13 19.55 6.85
C THR A 28 11.78 18.17 7.40
N TRP A 29 12.45 17.12 6.93
CA TRP A 29 12.21 15.74 7.36
C TRP A 29 13.05 15.35 8.58
N ILE A 30 14.08 16.14 8.89
CA ILE A 30 14.97 15.93 10.02
C ILE A 30 14.50 16.82 11.18
N ASP A 31 14.51 16.25 12.37
CA ASP A 31 14.31 16.97 13.62
C ASP A 31 15.68 17.30 14.22
N HIS A 32 15.89 18.59 14.46
CA HIS A 32 17.11 19.15 15.03
C HIS A 32 16.92 19.65 16.48
N SER A 33 15.79 19.32 17.12
CA SER A 33 15.49 19.74 18.49
C SER A 33 16.35 19.05 19.56
N GLY A 34 16.93 17.90 19.23
CA GLY A 34 17.78 17.11 20.12
C GLY A 34 19.29 17.29 19.88
N PRO A 35 20.14 16.69 20.74
CA PRO A 35 21.59 16.71 20.59
C PRO A 35 22.08 15.97 19.34
N GLN A 36 21.24 15.12 18.74
CA GLN A 36 21.51 14.45 17.48
C GLN A 36 20.32 14.63 16.52
N PRO A 37 20.58 14.89 15.23
CA PRO A 37 19.53 14.96 14.23
C PRO A 37 18.90 13.59 14.04
N VAL A 38 17.57 13.52 14.17
CA VAL A 38 16.80 12.29 13.97
C VAL A 38 15.74 12.50 12.88
N TRP A 39 15.36 11.44 12.19
CA TRP A 39 14.22 11.52 11.27
C TRP A 39 12.94 11.79 12.06
N ARG A 40 12.10 12.71 11.57
CA ARG A 40 10.78 12.94 12.17
C ARG A 40 9.96 11.65 12.13
N ALA A 41 9.20 11.39 13.20
CA ALA A 41 8.33 10.22 13.29
C ALA A 41 7.39 10.11 12.07
N SER A 42 6.82 11.24 11.61
CA SER A 42 5.96 11.27 10.43
C SER A 42 6.65 10.88 9.11
N VAL A 43 7.97 11.00 9.03
CA VAL A 43 8.78 10.57 7.88
C VAL A 43 9.05 9.07 7.97
N LEU A 44 9.37 8.58 9.17
CA LEU A 44 9.53 7.15 9.44
C LEU A 44 8.23 6.38 9.17
N ASP A 45 7.08 6.92 9.60
CA ASP A 45 5.77 6.34 9.32
C ASP A 45 5.48 6.29 7.81
N ARG A 46 5.80 7.36 7.06
CA ARG A 46 5.64 7.39 5.59
C ARG A 46 6.54 6.39 4.88
N ALA A 47 7.77 6.23 5.38
CA ALA A 47 8.71 5.23 4.87
C ALA A 47 8.21 3.80 5.14
N ALA A 48 7.69 3.54 6.35
CA ALA A 48 7.05 2.27 6.69
C ALA A 48 5.80 1.98 5.84
N CYS A 49 5.02 3.02 5.53
CA CYS A 49 3.84 2.93 4.65
C CYS A 49 4.16 2.99 3.14
N SER A 50 5.42 2.80 2.73
CA SER A 50 5.84 2.69 1.31
C SER A 50 5.39 3.85 0.39
N ASN A 51 5.43 5.11 0.85
CA ASN A 51 5.11 6.29 0.03
C ASN A 51 3.74 6.24 -0.68
N LEU A 52 2.75 5.56 -0.11
CA LEU A 52 1.39 5.67 -0.62
C LEU A 52 0.89 7.11 -0.43
N PRO A 53 0.27 7.75 -1.44
CA PRO A 53 -0.34 9.06 -1.28
C PRO A 53 -1.28 9.01 -0.07
N ARG A 54 -1.03 9.89 0.90
CA ARG A 54 -1.91 10.14 2.04
C ARG A 54 -3.17 10.86 1.53
N ALA A 55 -3.99 10.13 0.78
CA ALA A 55 -5.31 10.53 0.37
C ALA A 55 -6.28 9.50 0.95
N ALA A 56 -6.94 9.94 2.01
CA ALA A 56 -8.18 9.43 2.58
C ALA A 56 -8.20 7.96 3.04
N SER A 57 -8.48 7.85 4.33
CA SER A 57 -9.16 6.77 5.05
C SER A 57 -10.57 6.46 4.49
N ALA A 58 -10.71 6.38 3.18
CA ALA A 58 -11.89 5.87 2.51
C ALA A 58 -11.37 4.85 1.53
N THR A 59 -11.75 3.59 1.68
CA THR A 59 -11.70 2.58 0.63
C THR A 59 -12.28 3.21 -0.64
N PRO A 60 -11.49 3.61 -1.66
CA PRO A 60 -12.07 4.07 -2.92
C PRO A 60 -11.95 2.85 -3.84
N GLY A 61 -13.00 2.03 -3.92
CA GLY A 61 -12.95 0.88 -4.81
C GLY A 61 -13.83 -0.26 -4.33
N ILE A 62 -15.06 -0.26 -4.84
CA ILE A 62 -16.00 -1.37 -5.01
C ILE A 62 -16.48 -2.18 -3.79
N LEU A 63 -15.67 -2.31 -2.73
CA LEU A 63 -16.03 -3.04 -1.50
C LEU A 63 -16.34 -2.11 -0.32
N SER A 64 -16.41 -0.80 -0.54
CA SER A 64 -16.72 0.18 0.52
C SER A 64 -18.08 -0.04 1.18
N GLY A 65 -19.04 -0.62 0.44
CA GLY A 65 -20.36 -1.00 0.96
C GLY A 65 -20.40 -2.40 1.60
N HIS A 66 -19.28 -3.12 1.65
CA HIS A 66 -19.23 -4.52 2.06
C HIS A 66 -18.11 -4.81 3.08
N PRO A 67 -18.10 -4.14 4.24
CA PRO A 67 -17.06 -4.32 5.27
C PRO A 67 -17.01 -5.76 5.80
N ASP A 68 -18.15 -6.45 5.87
CA ASP A 68 -18.22 -7.83 6.37
C ASP A 68 -17.50 -8.81 5.44
N ILE A 69 -17.58 -8.60 4.12
CA ILE A 69 -16.88 -9.41 3.12
C ILE A 69 -15.36 -9.19 3.25
N ILE A 70 -14.95 -7.93 3.45
CA ILE A 70 -13.53 -7.61 3.68
C ILE A 70 -13.01 -8.36 4.92
N LYS A 71 -13.79 -8.36 6.01
CA LYS A 71 -13.45 -9.07 7.24
C LYS A 71 -13.32 -10.58 7.01
N MET A 72 -14.28 -11.20 6.34
CA MET A 72 -14.23 -12.64 6.01
C MET A 72 -12.97 -13.00 5.21
N ILE A 73 -12.65 -12.23 4.17
CA ILE A 73 -11.45 -12.43 3.35
C ILE A 73 -10.18 -12.33 4.22
N ILE A 74 -10.10 -11.31 5.07
CA ILE A 74 -8.96 -11.09 5.97
C ILE A 74 -8.79 -12.27 6.94
N ASP A 75 -9.88 -12.73 7.54
CA ASP A 75 -9.85 -13.80 8.53
C ASP A 75 -9.42 -15.13 7.90
N ASP A 76 -9.92 -15.45 6.70
CA ASP A 76 -9.51 -16.65 5.96
C ASP A 76 -8.05 -16.61 5.53
N LEU A 77 -7.56 -15.48 5.00
CA LEU A 77 -6.15 -15.34 4.63
C LEU A 77 -5.23 -15.48 5.85
N LYS A 78 -5.63 -14.92 7.00
CA LYS A 78 -4.90 -15.12 8.26
C LYS A 78 -4.91 -16.58 8.69
N ALA A 79 -6.07 -17.25 8.65
CA ALA A 79 -6.20 -18.65 9.02
C ALA A 79 -5.29 -19.54 8.17
N LEU A 80 -5.30 -19.35 6.84
CA LEU A 80 -4.43 -20.07 5.91
C LEU A 80 -2.95 -19.87 6.24
N ARG A 81 -2.53 -18.63 6.54
CA ARG A 81 -1.16 -18.35 6.94
C ARG A 81 -0.82 -19.01 8.29
N THR A 82 -1.73 -19.00 9.25
CA THR A 82 -1.53 -19.61 10.57
C THR A 82 -1.33 -21.12 10.49
N VAL A 83 -2.01 -21.81 9.58
CA VAL A 83 -1.83 -23.25 9.36
C VAL A 83 -0.62 -23.57 8.45
N GLY A 84 0.18 -22.58 8.09
CA GLY A 84 1.42 -22.76 7.32
C GLY A 84 1.24 -22.91 5.82
N VAL A 85 0.08 -22.54 5.26
CA VAL A 85 -0.11 -22.55 3.80
C VAL A 85 0.75 -21.43 3.20
N PRO A 86 1.62 -21.73 2.21
CA PRO A 86 2.34 -20.71 1.49
C PRO A 86 1.34 -19.88 0.67
N LEU A 87 1.23 -18.61 1.02
CA LEU A 87 0.42 -17.65 0.29
C LEU A 87 1.33 -16.89 -0.67
N ASP A 88 1.00 -16.91 -1.95
CA ASP A 88 1.50 -15.97 -2.95
C ASP A 88 0.37 -15.05 -3.41
N THR A 89 0.69 -14.11 -4.30
CA THR A 89 -0.31 -13.14 -4.77
C THR A 89 -1.46 -13.81 -5.53
N MET A 90 -1.20 -14.91 -6.25
CA MET A 90 -2.21 -15.63 -7.02
C MET A 90 -3.15 -16.44 -6.14
N CYS A 91 -2.64 -17.08 -5.09
CA CYS A 91 -3.42 -17.76 -4.07
C CYS A 91 -4.34 -16.77 -3.34
N CYS A 92 -3.79 -15.63 -2.92
CA CYS A 92 -4.59 -14.57 -2.31
C CYS A 92 -5.67 -14.04 -3.28
N CYS A 93 -5.33 -13.86 -4.55
CA CYS A 93 -6.28 -13.46 -5.59
C CYS A 93 -7.42 -14.47 -5.71
N GLY A 94 -7.12 -15.77 -5.73
CA GLY A 94 -8.12 -16.84 -5.79
C GLY A 94 -9.09 -16.81 -4.60
N VAL A 95 -8.57 -16.67 -3.38
CA VAL A 95 -9.39 -16.57 -2.16
C VAL A 95 -10.30 -15.34 -2.22
N ILE A 96 -9.75 -14.19 -2.60
CA ILE A 96 -10.53 -12.95 -2.74
C ILE A 96 -11.64 -13.13 -3.78
N ILE A 97 -11.32 -13.63 -4.98
CA ILE A 97 -12.31 -13.84 -6.04
C ILE A 97 -13.40 -14.81 -5.59
N ALA A 98 -13.05 -15.89 -4.89
CA ALA A 98 -14.03 -16.86 -4.39
C ALA A 98 -15.04 -16.18 -3.45
N HIS A 99 -14.56 -15.40 -2.49
CA HIS A 99 -15.43 -14.63 -1.58
C HIS A 99 -16.30 -13.62 -2.30
N LEU A 100 -15.73 -12.88 -3.26
CA LEU A 100 -16.48 -11.90 -4.04
C LEU A 100 -17.55 -12.55 -4.90
N LYS A 101 -17.27 -13.68 -5.55
CA LYS A 101 -18.25 -14.40 -6.38
C LYS A 101 -19.42 -14.94 -5.55
N ILE A 102 -19.17 -15.38 -4.32
CA ILE A 102 -20.20 -15.92 -3.43
C ILE A 102 -21.03 -14.80 -2.81
N SER A 103 -20.35 -13.78 -2.28
CA SER A 103 -20.97 -12.80 -1.38
C SER A 103 -21.39 -11.51 -2.08
N CYS A 104 -20.77 -11.16 -3.21
CA CYS A 104 -21.09 -9.95 -3.96
C CYS A 104 -20.72 -10.06 -5.46
N PRO A 105 -21.39 -10.93 -6.23
CA PRO A 105 -21.07 -11.11 -7.65
C PRO A 105 -21.26 -9.83 -8.47
N ALA A 106 -22.16 -8.93 -8.05
CA ALA A 106 -22.43 -7.63 -8.68
C ALA A 106 -21.18 -6.74 -8.81
N VAL A 107 -20.16 -6.96 -7.97
CA VAL A 107 -18.86 -6.26 -8.06
C VAL A 107 -18.20 -6.48 -9.43
N PHE A 108 -18.38 -7.63 -10.07
CA PHE A 108 -17.81 -7.90 -11.39
C PHE A 108 -18.67 -7.37 -12.55
N GLU A 109 -19.96 -7.19 -12.32
CA GLU A 109 -20.92 -6.69 -13.31
C GLU A 109 -20.93 -5.15 -13.37
N HIS A 110 -20.54 -4.50 -12.28
CA HIS A 110 -20.53 -3.05 -12.20
C HIS A 110 -19.50 -2.43 -13.16
N VAL A 111 -20.00 -1.62 -14.10
CA VAL A 111 -19.20 -0.83 -15.03
C VAL A 111 -18.85 0.50 -14.36
N VAL A 112 -17.56 0.79 -14.23
CA VAL A 112 -17.07 2.07 -13.70
C VAL A 112 -17.35 3.18 -14.73
N LYS A 113 -17.36 4.46 -14.31
CA LYS A 113 -17.69 5.60 -15.20
C LYS A 113 -16.86 5.69 -16.49
N ASP A 114 -15.68 5.05 -16.51
CA ASP A 114 -14.77 4.98 -17.65
C ASP A 114 -15.07 3.80 -18.61
N GLY A 115 -16.13 3.01 -18.34
CA GLY A 115 -16.51 1.84 -19.13
C GLY A 115 -15.79 0.56 -18.75
N SER A 116 -14.87 0.59 -17.79
CA SER A 116 -14.14 -0.61 -17.35
C SER A 116 -14.93 -1.44 -16.34
N HIS A 117 -14.71 -2.75 -16.34
CA HIS A 117 -15.17 -3.65 -15.28
C HIS A 117 -14.13 -3.76 -14.18
N PHE A 118 -14.58 -4.11 -12.98
CA PHE A 118 -13.65 -4.49 -11.93
C PHE A 118 -12.98 -5.82 -12.25
N TRP A 119 -11.65 -5.80 -12.21
CA TRP A 119 -10.81 -6.99 -12.28
C TRP A 119 -9.99 -7.08 -11.01
N CYS A 120 -9.99 -8.25 -10.38
CA CYS A 120 -9.11 -8.58 -9.26
C CYS A 120 -7.68 -8.82 -9.80
N THR A 121 -7.05 -7.75 -10.28
CA THR A 121 -5.69 -7.79 -10.83
C THR A 121 -4.67 -7.97 -9.72
N GLU A 122 -3.49 -8.50 -10.06
CA GLU A 122 -2.38 -8.63 -9.14
C GLU A 122 -2.05 -7.29 -8.43
N ALA A 123 -2.03 -6.18 -9.18
CA ALA A 123 -1.78 -4.86 -8.61
C ALA A 123 -2.85 -4.44 -7.58
N TRP A 124 -4.12 -4.76 -7.85
CA TRP A 124 -5.20 -4.51 -6.91
C TRP A 124 -5.06 -5.39 -5.65
N VAL A 125 -4.75 -6.68 -5.83
CA VAL A 125 -4.55 -7.63 -4.73
C VAL A 125 -3.40 -7.20 -3.83
N LYS A 126 -2.22 -6.85 -4.39
CA LYS A 126 -1.09 -6.33 -3.61
C LYS A 126 -1.48 -5.11 -2.79
N LYS A 127 -2.26 -4.19 -3.38
CA LYS A 127 -2.76 -3.00 -2.69
C LYS A 127 -3.78 -3.34 -1.59
N PHE A 128 -4.66 -4.31 -1.82
CA PHE A 128 -5.62 -4.79 -0.82
C PHE A 128 -4.90 -5.44 0.38
N LEU A 129 -3.96 -6.35 0.12
CA LEU A 129 -3.21 -7.06 1.16
C LEU A 129 -2.30 -6.10 1.95
N SER A 130 -1.63 -5.18 1.27
CA SER A 130 -0.83 -4.15 1.93
C SER A 130 -1.67 -3.28 2.86
N ARG A 131 -2.86 -2.83 2.43
CA ARG A 131 -3.71 -1.93 3.23
C ARG A 131 -4.38 -2.61 4.42
N ASN A 132 -4.81 -3.86 4.25
CA ASN A 132 -5.64 -4.54 5.26
C ASN A 132 -4.84 -5.46 6.18
N LEU A 133 -3.69 -5.97 5.71
CA LEU A 133 -2.89 -6.97 6.42
C LEU A 133 -1.44 -6.52 6.63
N ASN A 134 -1.01 -5.40 6.03
CA ASN A 134 0.40 -4.98 5.96
C ASN A 134 1.31 -6.05 5.33
N TRP A 135 0.79 -6.83 4.38
CA TRP A 135 1.56 -7.84 3.68
C TRP A 135 2.08 -7.30 2.36
N THR A 136 3.33 -7.62 2.06
CA THR A 136 4.01 -7.27 0.81
C THR A 136 4.55 -8.54 0.16
N PHE A 137 4.23 -8.71 -1.11
CA PHE A 137 4.76 -9.78 -1.96
C PHE A 137 5.77 -9.14 -2.92
N CYS A 138 6.92 -9.78 -3.09
CA CYS A 138 7.93 -9.38 -4.06
C CYS A 138 7.41 -9.58 -5.49
#